data_AF-A0A4U0WFD5-F1
#
_entry.id   AF-A0A4U0WFD5-F1
#
_cell.length_a   1.000
_cell.length_b   1.000
_cell.length_c   1.000
_cell.angle_alpha   90.00
_cell.angle_beta   90.00
_cell.angle_gamma   90.00
#
_symmetry.space_group_name_H-M   'P 1'
#
loop_
_entity.id
_entity.type
_entity.pdbx_description
1 polymer ?
#
loop_
_entity_poly.entity_id
_entity_poly.type
_entity_poly.pdbx_seq_one_letter_code
_entity_poly.pdbx_strand_id
1 'polypeptide(L)'
;MAESVATALNGASKLVPRSDSIPQASETSQTAQDYIATQLQLEADAREALPYQFDTCTRPLGPLRQPIFSCLTCNPPPNSPSDPYHPAGVCYSCSISCHGEHTLVELFNKRNFICDCGTTRLPSTSPCALRINETTKAKGGVIGETPAEGNSYNQNFANRFCGCGEVYDAHTEKGTMFQCLGLGKSEEGGCGEDWWHPECVLGLPRTWHESLETTAQEQNVGKAQISRKTTDTETISAPAGSEPAVELPESVTVTVTSGAAGANQDAAAETLVDEDMLVEDDDPPLPPGFPKEEDFEHFICYKC
;
A
#
# COMPACT_ATOMS: atom_id res chain seq x y z
N MET A 1 -70.63 -25.13 54.79
CA MET A 1 -71.26 -26.44 54.56
C MET A 1 -70.54 -27.05 53.37
N ALA A 2 -69.47 -27.81 53.67
CA ALA A 2 -69.48 -29.29 53.69
C ALA A 2 -69.60 -29.82 52.24
N GLU A 3 -68.50 -30.17 51.55
CA GLU A 3 -67.73 -31.43 51.65
C GLU A 3 -68.53 -32.71 51.44
N SER A 4 -68.16 -33.47 50.39
CA SER A 4 -67.86 -34.92 50.37
C SER A 4 -67.51 -35.28 48.91
N VAL A 5 -66.29 -35.59 48.46
CA VAL A 5 -65.25 -36.58 48.84
C VAL A 5 -65.75 -38.02 48.90
N ALA A 6 -65.22 -38.86 47.99
CA ALA A 6 -64.49 -40.13 48.19
C ALA A 6 -64.59 -40.99 46.89
N THR A 7 -63.64 -41.78 46.38
CA THR A 7 -62.38 -42.35 46.90
C THR A 7 -61.50 -42.79 45.71
N ALA A 8 -60.19 -42.85 45.98
CA ALA A 8 -59.06 -43.24 45.14
C ALA A 8 -59.04 -44.68 44.59
N LEU A 9 -58.20 -44.93 43.56
CA LEU A 9 -57.37 -46.13 43.44
C LEU A 9 -56.04 -45.84 42.69
N ASN A 10 -54.97 -46.43 43.24
CA ASN A 10 -53.56 -46.42 42.82
C ASN A 10 -53.30 -47.05 41.43
N GLY A 11 -52.21 -46.64 40.78
CA GLY A 11 -51.61 -47.40 39.68
C GLY A 11 -50.33 -46.76 39.14
N ALA A 12 -49.18 -47.25 39.61
CA ALA A 12 -47.86 -46.87 39.14
C ALA A 12 -47.53 -47.43 37.73
N SER A 13 -46.57 -46.77 37.09
CA SER A 13 -45.66 -47.27 36.04
C SER A 13 -46.13 -47.28 34.58
N LYS A 14 -45.64 -46.28 33.82
CA LYS A 14 -44.81 -46.57 32.63
C LYS A 14 -43.98 -45.33 32.26
N LEU A 15 -42.67 -45.41 32.50
CA LEU A 15 -41.69 -44.51 31.91
C LEU A 15 -41.73 -44.73 30.39
N VAL A 16 -42.27 -43.75 29.66
CA VAL A 16 -42.11 -43.69 28.20
C VAL A 16 -40.67 -43.23 27.95
N PRO A 17 -39.84 -44.00 27.24
CA PRO A 17 -38.50 -43.56 26.91
C PRO A 17 -38.62 -42.34 26.01
N ARG A 18 -37.90 -41.27 26.37
CA ARG A 18 -37.74 -40.11 25.49
C ARG A 18 -37.12 -40.63 24.21
N SER A 19 -37.83 -40.49 23.09
CA SER A 19 -37.23 -40.74 21.78
C SER A 19 -36.05 -39.78 21.65
N ASP A 20 -34.84 -40.33 21.69
CA ASP A 20 -33.62 -39.61 21.32
C ASP A 20 -33.71 -39.28 19.84
N SER A 21 -34.33 -38.14 19.55
CA SER A 21 -34.19 -37.47 18.27
C SER A 21 -32.76 -36.98 18.19
N ILE A 22 -31.87 -37.83 17.68
CA ILE A 22 -30.54 -37.44 17.22
C ILE A 22 -30.76 -36.32 16.20
N PRO A 23 -30.30 -35.07 16.45
CA PRO A 23 -30.37 -34.05 15.43
C PRO A 23 -29.49 -34.52 14.29
N GLN A 24 -30.11 -34.73 13.14
CA GLN A 24 -29.41 -34.88 11.87
C GLN A 24 -28.47 -33.68 11.74
N ALA A 25 -27.17 -33.93 11.86
CA ALA A 25 -26.15 -32.89 11.85
C ALA A 25 -26.29 -32.11 10.53
N SER A 26 -26.85 -30.90 10.61
CA SER A 26 -26.67 -29.92 9.55
C SER A 26 -25.21 -29.50 9.62
N GLU A 27 -24.45 -29.69 8.55
CA GLU A 27 -23.03 -29.32 8.45
C GLU A 27 -22.78 -27.79 8.50
N THR A 28 -23.75 -27.01 8.98
CA THR A 28 -23.70 -25.55 9.11
C THR A 28 -24.30 -25.05 10.43
N SER A 29 -24.28 -25.87 11.49
CA SER A 29 -24.68 -25.40 12.83
C SER A 29 -23.61 -24.48 13.42
N GLN A 30 -23.59 -23.21 13.01
CA GLN A 30 -22.80 -22.18 13.69
C GLN A 30 -23.41 -21.91 15.06
N THR A 31 -22.59 -21.94 16.11
CA THR A 31 -23.05 -21.51 17.42
C THR A 31 -23.12 -19.98 17.46
N ALA A 32 -23.97 -19.42 18.33
CA ALA A 32 -24.04 -17.97 18.50
C ALA A 32 -22.69 -17.38 18.91
N GLN A 33 -21.89 -18.15 19.66
CA GLN A 33 -20.53 -17.80 20.06
C GLN A 33 -19.57 -17.74 18.86
N ASP A 34 -19.62 -18.73 17.97
CA ASP A 34 -18.78 -18.75 16.76
C ASP A 34 -19.10 -17.55 15.84
N TYR A 35 -20.38 -17.19 15.71
CA TYR A 35 -20.79 -16.02 14.95
C TYR A 35 -20.24 -14.72 15.56
N ILE A 36 -20.33 -14.55 16.88
CA ILE A 36 -19.79 -13.36 17.57
C ILE A 36 -18.27 -13.29 17.41
N ALA A 37 -17.56 -14.41 17.57
CA ALA A 37 -16.12 -14.46 17.39
C ALA A 37 -15.71 -14.09 15.95
N THR A 38 -16.43 -14.62 14.96
CA THR A 38 -16.20 -14.32 13.54
C THR A 38 -16.44 -12.83 13.25
N GLN A 39 -17.51 -12.24 13.77
CA GLN A 39 -17.79 -10.81 13.61
C GLN A 39 -16.70 -9.94 14.22
N LEU A 40 -16.24 -10.27 15.43
CA LEU A 40 -15.16 -9.52 16.10
C LEU A 40 -13.83 -9.63 15.34
N GLN A 41 -13.53 -10.79 14.76
CA GLN A 41 -12.35 -10.97 13.92
C GLN A 41 -12.44 -10.11 12.66
N LEU A 42 -13.56 -10.17 11.95
CA LEU A 42 -13.78 -9.35 10.75
C LEU A 42 -13.70 -7.85 11.05
N GLU A 43 -14.23 -7.40 12.18
CA GLU A 43 -14.10 -6.01 12.63
C GLU A 43 -12.65 -5.64 12.97
N ALA A 44 -11.88 -6.57 13.52
CA ALA A 44 -10.45 -6.37 13.79
C ALA A 44 -9.65 -6.27 12.49
N ASP A 45 -9.83 -7.21 11.56
CA ASP A 45 -9.17 -7.23 10.25
C ASP A 45 -9.52 -5.97 9.43
N ALA A 46 -10.80 -5.58 9.43
CA ALA A 46 -11.25 -4.36 8.77
C ALA A 46 -10.62 -3.10 9.38
N ARG A 47 -10.42 -3.06 10.70
CA ARG A 47 -9.80 -1.91 11.38
C ARG A 47 -8.29 -1.85 11.19
N GLU A 48 -7.64 -2.99 10.96
CA GLU A 48 -6.24 -3.06 10.56
C GLU A 48 -6.06 -2.55 9.12
N ALA A 49 -6.90 -3.00 8.19
CA ALA A 49 -6.84 -2.57 6.80
C ALA A 49 -7.28 -1.11 6.58
N LEU A 50 -8.29 -0.63 7.33
CA LEU A 50 -8.88 0.70 7.21
C LEU A 50 -8.75 1.46 8.54
N PRO A 51 -7.59 2.10 8.80
CA PRO A 51 -7.27 2.67 10.11
C PRO A 51 -8.13 3.89 10.49
N TYR A 52 -8.75 4.56 9.51
CA TYR A 52 -9.55 5.76 9.73
C TYR A 52 -11.05 5.50 9.56
N GLN A 53 -11.85 6.23 10.34
CA GLN A 53 -13.30 6.28 10.15
C GLN A 53 -13.64 6.89 8.79
N PHE A 54 -14.55 6.25 8.06
CA PHE A 54 -14.97 6.62 6.71
C PHE A 54 -16.43 7.11 6.64
N ASP A 55 -16.97 7.61 7.76
CA ASP A 55 -18.38 7.99 7.90
C ASP A 55 -18.69 9.46 7.53
N THR A 56 -17.64 10.24 7.23
CA THR A 56 -17.69 11.69 7.02
C THR A 56 -16.91 12.07 5.76
N CYS A 57 -17.59 12.69 4.80
CA CYS A 57 -16.96 13.26 3.59
C CYS A 57 -16.22 14.55 3.94
N THR A 58 -15.03 14.75 3.37
CA THR A 58 -14.16 15.89 3.67
C THR A 58 -14.52 17.17 2.91
N ARG A 59 -15.41 17.11 1.91
CA ARG A 59 -15.79 18.29 1.10
C ARG A 59 -16.17 19.54 1.92
N PRO A 60 -16.96 19.45 3.02
CA PRO A 60 -17.30 20.62 3.84
C PRO A 60 -16.10 21.26 4.56
N LEU A 61 -14.98 20.55 4.70
CA LEU A 61 -13.76 21.07 5.32
C LEU A 61 -13.02 22.06 4.40
N GLY A 62 -13.42 22.17 3.13
CA GLY A 62 -12.76 23.01 2.15
C GLY A 62 -11.48 22.37 1.59
N PRO A 63 -10.57 23.16 1.00
CA PRO A 63 -9.34 22.62 0.42
C PRO A 63 -8.39 22.12 1.50
N LEU A 64 -7.94 20.86 1.39
CA LEU A 64 -6.93 20.30 2.28
C LEU A 64 -5.96 19.38 1.55
N ARG A 65 -4.90 18.98 2.23
CA ARG A 65 -4.03 17.86 1.82
C ARG A 65 -4.64 16.56 2.32
N GLN A 66 -5.00 15.67 1.42
CA GLN A 66 -5.67 14.41 1.75
C GLN A 66 -5.44 13.36 0.66
N PRO A 67 -5.60 12.06 0.98
CA PRO A 67 -5.68 11.01 -0.03
C PRO A 67 -6.90 11.22 -0.94
N ILE A 68 -6.66 11.23 -2.24
CA ILE A 68 -7.68 11.38 -3.28
C ILE A 68 -7.72 10.13 -4.15
N PHE A 69 -8.93 9.74 -4.53
CA PHE A 69 -9.19 8.62 -5.41
C PHE A 69 -9.93 9.11 -6.65
N SER A 70 -9.51 8.69 -7.84
CA SER A 70 -10.27 8.92 -9.06
C SER A 70 -11.15 7.72 -9.38
N CYS A 71 -12.39 7.95 -9.77
CA CYS A 71 -13.35 6.90 -10.07
C CYS A 71 -13.50 6.71 -11.58
N LEU A 72 -12.87 5.66 -12.11
CA LEU A 72 -12.90 5.33 -13.54
C LEU A 72 -14.27 4.79 -13.99
N THR A 73 -15.05 4.19 -13.08
CA THR A 73 -16.42 3.77 -13.38
C THR A 73 -17.35 4.96 -13.59
N CYS A 74 -17.22 6.01 -12.79
CA CYS A 74 -18.04 7.22 -12.91
C CYS A 74 -17.57 8.14 -14.02
N ASN A 75 -16.26 8.24 -14.22
CA ASN A 75 -15.63 9.07 -15.24
C ASN A 75 -14.63 8.21 -16.03
N PRO A 76 -15.10 7.41 -16.99
CA PRO A 76 -14.22 6.56 -17.77
C PRO A 76 -13.22 7.41 -18.57
N PRO A 77 -11.93 7.07 -18.54
CA PRO A 77 -10.92 7.79 -19.31
C PRO A 77 -11.20 7.65 -20.82
N PRO A 78 -10.89 8.67 -21.62
CA PRO A 78 -11.08 8.59 -23.07
C PRO A 78 -10.14 7.56 -23.70
N ASN A 79 -10.52 7.08 -24.89
CA ASN A 79 -9.71 6.14 -25.65
C ASN A 79 -8.40 6.78 -26.15
N SER A 80 -8.44 8.04 -26.57
CA SER A 80 -7.24 8.79 -26.95
C SER A 80 -6.82 9.74 -25.81
N PRO A 81 -5.52 9.80 -25.46
CA PRO A 81 -5.00 10.77 -24.50
C PRO A 81 -5.23 12.24 -24.89
N SER A 82 -5.49 12.51 -26.17
CA SER A 82 -5.76 13.86 -26.68
C SER A 82 -7.19 14.33 -26.45
N ASP A 83 -8.11 13.43 -26.13
CA ASP A 83 -9.53 13.77 -26.05
C ASP A 83 -9.86 14.46 -24.71
N PRO A 84 -10.85 15.36 -24.69
CA PRO A 84 -11.26 16.02 -23.46
C PRO A 84 -11.72 15.00 -22.41
N TYR A 85 -11.12 15.07 -21.22
CA TYR A 85 -11.49 14.24 -20.08
C TYR A 85 -12.03 15.11 -18.94
N HIS A 86 -13.12 14.66 -18.32
CA HIS A 86 -13.77 15.34 -17.20
C HIS A 86 -13.64 14.49 -15.93
N PRO A 87 -12.45 14.45 -15.31
CA PRO A 87 -12.23 13.66 -14.11
C PRO A 87 -12.92 14.25 -12.87
N ALA A 88 -13.05 13.39 -11.87
CA ALA A 88 -13.44 13.72 -10.50
C ALA A 88 -12.49 13.05 -9.51
N GLY A 89 -12.30 13.70 -8.36
CA GLY A 89 -11.58 13.13 -7.21
C GLY A 89 -12.48 13.00 -5.99
N VAL A 90 -12.48 11.83 -5.34
CA VAL A 90 -13.20 11.58 -4.09
C VAL A 90 -12.25 11.36 -2.92
N CYS A 91 -12.65 11.78 -1.72
CA CYS A 91 -11.87 11.54 -0.51
C CYS A 91 -11.95 10.08 -0.06
N TYR A 92 -11.02 9.68 0.81
CA TYR A 92 -10.98 8.36 1.46
C TYR A 92 -12.35 7.84 1.97
N SER A 93 -13.12 8.68 2.66
CA SER A 93 -14.41 8.22 3.17
C SER A 93 -15.40 7.88 2.05
N CYS A 94 -15.36 8.64 0.96
CA CYS A 94 -16.23 8.44 -0.20
C CYS A 94 -15.76 7.31 -1.12
N SER A 95 -14.44 7.04 -1.20
CA SER A 95 -13.93 5.88 -1.95
C SER A 95 -14.49 4.58 -1.36
N ILE A 96 -14.68 4.52 -0.04
CA ILE A 96 -15.22 3.35 0.63
C ILE A 96 -16.76 3.38 0.64
N SER A 97 -17.37 4.43 1.20
CA SER A 97 -18.82 4.43 1.48
C SER A 97 -19.71 4.70 0.28
N CYS A 98 -19.21 5.38 -0.75
CA CYS A 98 -20.02 5.81 -1.90
C CYS A 98 -19.57 5.12 -3.20
N HIS A 99 -18.30 4.72 -3.28
CA HIS A 99 -17.66 4.20 -4.48
C HIS A 99 -16.92 2.88 -4.24
N GLY A 100 -17.20 2.16 -3.14
CA GLY A 100 -16.47 0.95 -2.77
C GLY A 100 -16.58 -0.20 -3.78
N GLU A 101 -17.64 -0.20 -4.59
CA GLU A 101 -17.88 -1.19 -5.66
C GLU A 101 -17.43 -0.69 -7.05
N HIS A 102 -16.77 0.48 -7.13
CA HIS A 102 -16.30 1.05 -8.39
C HIS A 102 -14.80 0.81 -8.59
N THR A 103 -14.35 0.88 -9.84
CA THR A 103 -12.93 0.90 -10.16
C THR A 103 -12.34 2.26 -9.79
N LEU A 104 -11.54 2.28 -8.72
CA LEU A 104 -10.89 3.46 -8.19
C LEU A 104 -9.38 3.40 -8.42
N VAL A 105 -8.79 4.55 -8.70
CA VAL A 105 -7.34 4.76 -8.74
C VAL A 105 -6.96 5.63 -7.57
N GLU A 106 -6.10 5.14 -6.69
CA GLU A 106 -5.53 5.94 -5.61
C GLU A 106 -4.50 6.92 -6.17
N LEU A 107 -4.73 8.22 -5.94
CA LEU A 107 -3.82 9.30 -6.36
C LEU A 107 -2.94 9.78 -5.21
N PHE A 108 -2.98 9.06 -4.08
CA PHE A 108 -2.34 9.39 -2.82
C PHE A 108 -2.68 10.81 -2.38
N ASN A 109 -1.79 11.44 -1.60
CA ASN A 109 -1.99 12.77 -1.08
C ASN A 109 -1.91 13.82 -2.21
N LYS A 110 -3.00 14.55 -2.42
CA LYS A 110 -3.02 15.77 -3.24
C LYS A 110 -3.25 16.99 -2.35
N ARG A 111 -2.63 18.12 -2.67
CA ARG A 111 -2.79 19.36 -1.91
C ARG A 111 -3.93 20.21 -2.45
N ASN A 112 -4.52 21.03 -1.58
CA ASN A 112 -5.55 22.01 -1.94
C ASN A 112 -6.72 21.40 -2.74
N PHE A 113 -7.11 20.17 -2.41
CA PHE A 113 -8.14 19.44 -3.16
C PHE A 113 -9.41 19.31 -2.31
N ILE A 114 -10.56 19.62 -2.91
CA ILE A 114 -11.88 19.45 -2.33
C ILE A 114 -12.54 18.23 -2.97
N CYS A 115 -13.10 17.32 -2.17
CA CYS A 115 -13.80 16.16 -2.68
C CYS A 115 -14.99 16.53 -3.61
N ASP A 116 -15.06 15.86 -4.76
CA ASP A 116 -16.11 16.06 -5.78
C ASP A 116 -17.36 15.21 -5.57
N CYS A 117 -17.42 14.39 -4.52
CA CYS A 117 -18.56 13.51 -4.25
C CYS A 117 -19.86 14.31 -4.08
N GLY A 118 -20.87 14.01 -4.90
CA GLY A 118 -22.14 14.75 -4.95
C GLY A 118 -22.12 16.05 -5.77
N THR A 119 -21.06 16.31 -6.56
CA THR A 119 -21.03 17.41 -7.54
C THR A 119 -21.52 16.99 -8.91
N THR A 120 -21.60 17.95 -9.83
CA THR A 120 -21.81 17.71 -11.26
C THR A 120 -20.64 17.03 -11.98
N ARG A 121 -19.47 16.84 -11.34
CA ARG A 121 -18.36 16.01 -11.89
C ARG A 121 -18.60 14.52 -11.75
N LEU A 122 -19.62 14.11 -11.00
CA LEU A 122 -20.03 12.71 -10.88
C LEU A 122 -21.44 12.55 -11.45
N PRO A 123 -21.76 11.36 -12.00
CA PRO A 123 -23.08 11.09 -12.55
C PRO A 123 -24.15 11.15 -11.46
N SER A 124 -25.39 11.42 -11.89
CA SER A 124 -26.51 11.52 -10.97
C SER A 124 -26.87 10.22 -10.26
N THR A 125 -26.37 9.09 -10.76
CA THR A 125 -26.50 7.76 -10.16
C THR A 125 -25.57 7.53 -8.99
N SER A 126 -24.61 8.44 -8.73
CA SER A 126 -23.61 8.30 -7.66
C SER A 126 -23.66 9.48 -6.69
N PRO A 127 -24.76 9.65 -5.92
CA PRO A 127 -24.87 10.71 -4.92
C PRO A 127 -23.93 10.46 -3.73
N CYS A 128 -23.54 11.53 -3.04
CA CYS A 128 -22.82 11.40 -1.78
C CYS A 128 -23.77 10.90 -0.68
N ALA A 129 -23.44 9.75 -0.07
CA ALA A 129 -24.17 9.16 1.06
C ALA A 129 -23.77 9.74 2.43
N LEU A 130 -22.63 10.44 2.50
CA LEU A 130 -22.03 10.84 3.78
C LEU A 130 -22.38 12.27 4.23
N ARG A 131 -22.75 13.16 3.30
CA ARG A 131 -23.07 14.56 3.59
C ARG A 131 -24.55 14.75 3.89
N ILE A 132 -24.90 15.82 4.59
CA ILE A 132 -26.30 16.22 4.80
C ILE A 132 -26.81 16.87 3.53
N ASN A 133 -27.95 16.41 3.02
CA ASN A 133 -28.63 17.05 1.91
C ASN A 133 -29.42 18.26 2.42
N GLU A 134 -29.11 19.44 1.91
CA GLU A 134 -29.71 20.70 2.36
C GLU A 134 -31.22 20.79 2.08
N THR A 135 -31.72 20.10 1.06
CA THR A 135 -33.14 20.07 0.70
C THR A 135 -33.93 19.13 1.58
N THR A 136 -33.42 17.91 1.82
CA THR A 136 -34.14 16.89 2.61
C THR A 136 -33.84 16.97 4.10
N LYS A 137 -32.78 17.68 4.50
CA LYS A 137 -32.22 17.74 5.86
C LYS A 137 -31.84 16.36 6.44
N ALA A 138 -31.68 15.36 5.58
CA ALA A 138 -31.26 14.02 5.93
C ALA A 138 -29.82 13.75 5.45
N LYS A 139 -29.14 12.78 6.08
CA LYS A 139 -27.84 12.29 5.61
C LYS A 139 -28.03 11.52 4.30
N GLY A 140 -27.18 11.80 3.32
CA GLY A 140 -27.13 11.14 2.03
C GLY A 140 -27.97 11.80 0.94
N GLY A 141 -27.80 11.29 -0.29
CA GLY A 141 -28.53 11.79 -1.46
C GLY A 141 -28.08 13.17 -1.94
N VAL A 142 -26.85 13.59 -1.63
CA VAL A 142 -26.33 14.89 -2.11
C VAL A 142 -25.81 14.76 -3.52
N ILE A 143 -26.25 15.67 -4.40
CA ILE A 143 -26.04 15.59 -5.84
C ILE A 143 -26.12 16.98 -6.49
N GLY A 144 -25.44 17.17 -7.62
CA GLY A 144 -25.64 18.33 -8.49
C GLY A 144 -25.06 19.63 -7.95
N GLU A 145 -24.23 19.57 -6.91
CA GLU A 145 -23.52 20.76 -6.41
C GLU A 145 -22.43 21.19 -7.38
N THR A 146 -22.09 22.49 -7.34
CA THR A 146 -20.99 23.03 -8.13
C THR A 146 -19.65 22.44 -7.68
N PRO A 147 -18.79 21.97 -8.60
CA PRO A 147 -17.43 21.54 -8.30
C PRO A 147 -16.58 22.71 -7.79
N ALA A 148 -15.51 22.40 -7.06
CA ALA A 148 -14.58 23.44 -6.62
C ALA A 148 -13.75 23.94 -7.80
N GLU A 149 -13.73 25.27 -8.02
CA GLU A 149 -12.93 25.91 -9.07
C GLU A 149 -11.42 25.78 -8.83
N GLY A 150 -11.00 25.63 -7.57
CA GLY A 150 -9.60 25.50 -7.19
C GLY A 150 -9.00 24.10 -7.38
N ASN A 151 -9.81 23.09 -7.68
CA ASN A 151 -9.31 21.74 -7.92
C ASN A 151 -8.54 21.69 -9.25
N SER A 152 -7.39 21.01 -9.25
CA SER A 152 -6.61 20.75 -10.46
C SER A 152 -6.57 19.26 -10.75
N TYR A 153 -6.54 18.91 -12.03
CA TYR A 153 -6.62 17.54 -12.50
C TYR A 153 -5.52 17.31 -13.55
N ASN A 154 -4.56 16.46 -13.21
CA ASN A 154 -3.52 16.04 -14.14
C ASN A 154 -3.87 14.66 -14.74
N GLN A 155 -2.94 14.07 -15.48
CA GLN A 155 -3.13 12.75 -16.12
C GLN A 155 -3.39 11.59 -15.14
N ASN A 156 -3.05 11.74 -13.85
CA ASN A 156 -3.22 10.67 -12.86
C ASN A 156 -4.68 10.28 -12.69
N PHE A 157 -5.60 11.23 -12.86
CA PHE A 157 -7.02 10.96 -12.80
C PHE A 157 -7.51 10.02 -13.91
N ALA A 158 -6.73 9.82 -14.98
CA ALA A 158 -6.99 8.87 -16.05
C ALA A 158 -6.19 7.55 -15.88
N ASN A 159 -5.71 7.26 -14.67
CA ASN A 159 -4.80 6.15 -14.36
C ASN A 159 -3.45 6.20 -15.11
N ARG A 160 -2.99 7.39 -15.48
CA ARG A 160 -1.70 7.58 -16.19
C ARG A 160 -0.73 8.35 -15.34
N PHE A 161 0.50 7.86 -15.25
CA PHE A 161 1.51 8.42 -14.37
C PHE A 161 2.82 8.63 -15.12
N CYS A 162 3.68 9.47 -14.53
CA CYS A 162 5.01 9.78 -15.03
C CYS A 162 5.02 10.50 -16.39
N GLY A 163 6.17 11.04 -16.76
CA GLY A 163 6.37 11.62 -18.10
C GLY A 163 6.14 10.63 -19.25
N CYS A 164 6.23 9.32 -19.00
CA CYS A 164 5.91 8.29 -20.01
C CYS A 164 4.41 8.13 -20.27
N GLY A 165 3.54 8.51 -19.31
CA GLY A 165 2.08 8.44 -19.46
C GLY A 165 1.53 7.01 -19.53
N GLU A 166 2.28 6.03 -19.02
CA GLU A 166 1.85 4.64 -18.94
C GLU A 166 0.69 4.47 -17.96
N VAL A 167 -0.13 3.45 -18.21
CA VAL A 167 -1.25 3.10 -17.34
C VAL A 167 -0.70 2.30 -16.17
N TYR A 168 -1.01 2.72 -14.95
CA TYR A 168 -0.54 2.03 -13.75
C TYR A 168 -1.39 0.80 -13.45
N ASP A 169 -0.71 -0.32 -13.16
CA ASP A 169 -1.31 -1.57 -12.68
C ASP A 169 -0.40 -2.12 -11.57
N ALA A 170 -0.94 -2.21 -10.36
CA ALA A 170 -0.21 -2.64 -9.16
C ALA A 170 0.36 -4.07 -9.27
N HIS A 171 -0.13 -4.91 -10.18
CA HIS A 171 0.37 -6.27 -10.37
C HIS A 171 1.55 -6.36 -11.34
N THR A 172 1.75 -5.37 -12.19
CA THR A 172 2.80 -5.38 -13.21
C THR A 172 3.84 -4.28 -13.03
N GLU A 173 3.47 -3.20 -12.33
CA GLU A 173 4.38 -2.12 -12.00
C GLU A 173 5.48 -2.63 -11.08
N LYS A 174 6.73 -2.29 -11.40
CA LYS A 174 7.93 -2.73 -10.68
C LYS A 174 8.70 -1.54 -10.17
N GLY A 175 9.13 -1.62 -8.91
CA GLY A 175 9.95 -0.61 -8.27
C GLY A 175 9.17 0.62 -7.77
N THR A 176 9.84 1.40 -6.93
CA THR A 176 9.25 2.55 -6.24
C THR A 176 9.11 3.77 -7.16
N MET A 177 7.89 4.30 -7.29
CA MET A 177 7.63 5.61 -7.90
C MET A 177 7.74 6.74 -6.87
N PHE A 178 8.12 7.94 -7.31
CA PHE A 178 8.26 9.11 -6.43
C PHE A 178 7.29 10.22 -6.81
N GLN A 179 6.48 10.68 -5.84
CA GLN A 179 5.59 11.81 -6.04
C GLN A 179 6.39 13.12 -6.12
N CYS A 180 6.25 13.83 -7.23
CA CYS A 180 6.79 15.17 -7.35
C CYS A 180 6.04 16.12 -6.42
N LEU A 181 6.77 17.04 -5.77
CA LEU A 181 6.19 18.10 -4.97
C LEU A 181 5.21 18.96 -5.79
N GLY A 182 5.34 19.03 -7.12
CA GLY A 182 4.36 19.69 -7.99
C GLY A 182 4.33 21.21 -7.76
N LEU A 183 5.42 21.90 -8.08
CA LEU A 183 5.52 23.37 -7.95
C LEU A 183 4.58 24.13 -8.89
N GLY A 184 4.08 23.48 -9.94
CA GLY A 184 3.12 24.03 -10.89
C GLY A 184 2.05 23.01 -11.26
N LYS A 185 0.89 23.52 -11.68
CA LYS A 185 -0.20 22.70 -12.20
C LYS A 185 0.10 22.22 -13.62
N SER A 186 -0.56 21.15 -14.05
CA SER A 186 -0.49 20.62 -15.42
C SER A 186 -0.83 21.68 -16.48
N GLU A 187 -1.84 22.50 -16.22
CA GLU A 187 -2.30 23.58 -17.11
C GLU A 187 -1.32 24.76 -17.25
N GLU A 188 -0.41 24.92 -16.28
CA GLU A 188 0.60 25.97 -16.23
C GLU A 188 1.99 25.47 -16.68
N GLY A 189 2.07 24.22 -17.17
CA GLY A 189 3.31 23.59 -17.63
C GLY A 189 4.02 22.71 -16.59
N GLY A 190 3.55 22.69 -15.34
CA GLY A 190 4.05 21.81 -14.29
C GLY A 190 3.53 20.37 -14.41
N CYS A 191 3.92 19.49 -13.47
CA CYS A 191 3.41 18.11 -13.45
C CYS A 191 2.10 17.92 -12.65
N GLY A 192 1.74 18.87 -11.76
CA GLY A 192 0.54 18.74 -10.91
C GLY A 192 0.60 17.61 -9.88
N GLU A 193 1.74 17.46 -9.19
CA GLU A 193 1.97 16.41 -8.18
C GLU A 193 1.94 14.98 -8.75
N ASP A 194 2.47 14.79 -9.96
CA ASP A 194 2.58 13.49 -10.63
C ASP A 194 3.60 12.56 -9.96
N TRP A 195 3.45 11.26 -10.19
CA TRP A 195 4.37 10.22 -9.73
C TRP A 195 5.32 9.83 -10.86
N TRP A 196 6.61 9.66 -10.55
CA TRP A 196 7.63 9.42 -11.55
C TRP A 196 8.41 8.13 -11.28
N HIS A 197 8.62 7.35 -12.34
CA HIS A 197 9.58 6.25 -12.32
C HIS A 197 11.01 6.83 -12.28
N PRO A 198 11.89 6.35 -11.39
CA PRO A 198 13.29 6.78 -11.30
C PRO A 198 14.04 6.74 -12.65
N GLU A 199 13.83 5.67 -13.42
CA GLU A 199 14.45 5.48 -14.73
C GLU A 199 13.97 6.51 -15.75
N CYS A 200 12.69 6.89 -15.71
CA CYS A 200 12.15 7.93 -16.60
C CYS A 200 12.76 9.30 -16.30
N VAL A 201 13.06 9.59 -15.02
CA VAL A 201 13.74 10.83 -14.61
C VAL A 201 15.18 10.87 -15.15
N LEU A 202 15.86 9.72 -15.17
CA LEU A 202 17.22 9.60 -15.70
C LEU A 202 17.28 9.38 -17.22
N GLY A 203 16.15 9.26 -17.90
CA GLY A 203 16.09 8.98 -19.34
C GLY A 203 16.50 7.55 -19.72
N LEU A 204 16.40 6.62 -18.78
CA LEU A 204 16.66 5.19 -18.96
C LEU A 204 15.37 4.45 -19.39
N PRO A 205 15.49 3.33 -20.13
CA PRO A 205 14.34 2.51 -20.50
C PRO A 205 13.74 1.79 -19.27
N ARG A 206 12.44 1.46 -19.29
CA ARG A 206 11.77 0.69 -18.21
C ARG A 206 12.44 -0.65 -17.91
N THR A 207 13.06 -1.27 -18.92
CA THR A 207 13.75 -2.56 -18.83
C THR A 207 15.24 -2.44 -18.50
N TRP A 208 15.69 -1.30 -17.95
CA TRP A 208 17.11 -1.08 -17.67
C TRP A 208 17.72 -2.14 -16.72
N HIS A 209 16.92 -2.68 -15.79
CA HIS A 209 17.35 -3.67 -14.80
C HIS A 209 17.67 -5.04 -15.42
N GLU A 210 17.01 -5.43 -16.52
CA GLU A 210 17.26 -6.70 -17.22
C GLU A 210 18.73 -6.80 -17.72
N SER A 211 19.35 -5.65 -18.02
CA SER A 211 20.76 -5.59 -18.43
C SER A 211 21.73 -5.95 -17.30
N LEU A 212 21.34 -5.71 -16.04
CA LEU A 212 22.12 -6.08 -14.85
C LEU A 212 21.96 -7.57 -14.54
N GLU A 213 20.75 -8.10 -14.66
CA GLU A 213 20.45 -9.53 -14.44
C GLU A 213 21.24 -10.43 -15.40
N THR A 214 21.28 -10.06 -16.68
CA THR A 214 22.05 -10.78 -17.69
C THR A 214 23.54 -10.81 -17.35
N THR A 215 24.08 -9.66 -16.90
CA THR A 215 25.50 -9.54 -16.52
C THR A 215 25.81 -10.36 -15.24
N ALA A 216 24.90 -10.37 -14.26
CA ALA A 216 25.05 -11.16 -13.04
C ALA A 216 24.97 -12.69 -13.32
N GLN A 217 24.13 -13.11 -14.25
CA GLN A 217 24.04 -14.51 -14.68
C GLN A 217 25.30 -14.96 -15.43
N GLU A 218 25.85 -14.14 -16.33
CA GLU A 218 27.10 -14.46 -17.05
C GLU A 218 28.32 -14.56 -16.11
N GLN A 219 28.39 -13.72 -15.08
CA GLN A 219 29.47 -13.78 -14.07
C GLN A 219 29.37 -15.00 -13.14
N ASN A 220 28.17 -15.52 -12.88
CA ASN A 220 27.98 -16.75 -12.13
C ASN A 220 28.37 -18.01 -12.92
N VAL A 221 28.16 -18.01 -14.25
CA VAL A 221 28.62 -19.10 -15.13
C VAL A 221 30.16 -19.13 -15.23
N GLY A 222 30.82 -17.96 -15.24
CA GLY A 222 32.28 -17.85 -15.27
C GLY A 222 33.00 -18.32 -13.99
N LYS A 223 32.38 -18.17 -12.81
CA LYS A 223 32.95 -18.67 -11.54
C LYS A 223 32.83 -20.19 -11.36
N ALA A 224 31.87 -20.85 -12.01
CA ALA A 224 31.72 -22.30 -11.95
C ALA A 224 32.80 -23.07 -12.75
N GLN A 225 33.54 -22.42 -13.64
CA GLN A 225 34.57 -23.06 -14.47
C GLN A 225 36.02 -22.90 -13.97
N ILE A 226 36.29 -22.07 -12.95
CA ILE A 226 37.63 -21.87 -12.36
C ILE A 226 37.72 -22.53 -10.97
N SER A 227 37.21 -23.76 -10.85
CA SER A 227 37.48 -24.61 -9.68
C SER A 227 37.62 -26.06 -10.13
N ARG A 228 38.61 -26.32 -10.99
CA ARG A 228 39.13 -27.66 -11.32
C ARG A 228 40.41 -27.56 -12.16
N LYS A 229 41.54 -27.22 -11.54
CA LYS A 229 42.81 -27.94 -11.79
C LYS A 229 43.86 -27.66 -10.71
N THR A 230 44.05 -28.70 -9.92
CA THR A 230 45.22 -29.17 -9.13
C THR A 230 46.55 -28.42 -9.23
N THR A 231 47.11 -28.18 -8.03
CA THR A 231 48.51 -28.36 -7.59
C THR A 231 49.55 -28.75 -8.65
N ASP A 232 50.67 -28.01 -8.67
CA ASP A 232 52.01 -28.57 -8.51
C ASP A 232 52.99 -27.55 -7.93
N THR A 233 53.85 -28.05 -7.04
CA THR A 233 54.90 -27.34 -6.29
C THR A 233 56.19 -27.32 -7.10
N GLU A 234 56.84 -26.16 -7.25
CA GLU A 234 58.31 -26.08 -7.34
C GLU A 234 58.83 -24.82 -6.64
N THR A 235 59.92 -25.02 -5.90
CA THR A 235 60.65 -24.07 -5.07
C THR A 235 61.86 -23.57 -5.87
N ILE A 236 62.34 -22.33 -5.65
CA ILE A 236 63.75 -21.95 -5.34
C ILE A 236 64.03 -20.44 -5.58
N SER A 237 64.34 -19.79 -4.46
CA SER A 237 65.38 -18.77 -4.17
C SER A 237 65.27 -17.29 -4.57
N ALA A 238 65.48 -16.47 -3.52
CA ALA A 238 65.83 -15.05 -3.49
C ALA A 238 67.25 -14.76 -4.01
N PRO A 239 67.60 -13.47 -4.25
CA PRO A 239 68.42 -12.78 -3.24
C PRO A 239 68.06 -11.29 -3.03
N ALA A 240 68.82 -10.68 -2.11
CA ALA A 240 68.59 -9.42 -1.39
C ALA A 240 69.25 -8.15 -1.97
N GLY A 241 68.81 -6.99 -1.44
CA GLY A 241 69.48 -5.66 -1.46
C GLY A 241 69.03 -4.74 -2.61
N SER A 242 68.73 -3.45 -2.47
CA SER A 242 69.06 -2.44 -1.46
C SER A 242 68.22 -1.15 -1.66
N GLU A 243 67.89 -0.49 -0.54
CA GLU A 243 67.40 0.89 -0.31
C GLU A 243 68.37 2.00 -0.85
N PRO A 244 68.04 3.33 -0.89
CA PRO A 244 67.32 4.08 0.17
C PRO A 244 66.43 5.32 -0.15
N ALA A 245 65.55 5.58 0.83
CA ALA A 245 65.15 6.83 1.53
C ALA A 245 65.16 8.22 0.85
N VAL A 246 64.08 9.00 1.04
CA VAL A 246 64.08 10.39 1.59
C VAL A 246 62.71 10.71 2.28
N GLU A 247 62.74 11.69 3.20
CA GLU A 247 61.97 11.99 4.41
C GLU A 247 60.58 12.70 4.33
N LEU A 248 59.88 12.62 5.49
CA LEU A 248 58.78 13.40 6.12
C LEU A 248 59.16 14.90 6.38
N PRO A 249 58.34 15.83 6.98
CA PRO A 249 57.27 15.64 8.00
C PRO A 249 56.05 16.64 7.85
N GLU A 250 55.07 16.88 8.74
CA GLU A 250 54.82 16.65 10.18
C GLU A 250 53.34 16.97 10.58
N SER A 251 52.77 16.21 11.55
CA SER A 251 51.79 16.52 12.64
C SER A 251 50.48 17.32 12.40
N VAL A 252 49.32 17.01 13.00
CA VAL A 252 48.98 16.99 14.45
C VAL A 252 47.80 16.04 14.75
N THR A 253 47.88 15.31 15.87
CA THR A 253 46.84 14.48 16.51
C THR A 253 46.23 15.15 17.74
N VAL A 254 44.95 14.88 18.05
CA VAL A 254 44.44 14.79 19.44
C VAL A 254 43.44 13.63 19.56
N THR A 255 43.64 12.83 20.61
CA THR A 255 42.96 11.60 21.03
C THR A 255 42.18 11.85 22.32
N VAL A 256 41.02 11.19 22.56
CA VAL A 256 40.54 10.61 23.86
C VAL A 256 39.34 9.67 23.53
N THR A 257 39.47 8.34 23.42
CA THR A 257 39.33 7.23 24.41
C THR A 257 38.05 7.13 25.27
N SER A 258 37.13 6.25 24.82
CA SER A 258 36.56 5.04 25.47
C SER A 258 36.38 4.86 27.00
N GLY A 259 35.24 4.25 27.37
CA GLY A 259 35.00 3.31 28.48
C GLY A 259 33.50 2.96 28.57
N ALA A 260 32.93 1.75 28.42
CA ALA A 260 33.22 0.35 28.80
C ALA A 260 32.46 -0.13 30.08
N ALA A 261 31.98 -1.38 30.00
CA ALA A 261 31.32 -2.28 30.99
C ALA A 261 29.78 -2.27 31.03
N GLY A 262 29.05 -3.40 31.04
CA GLY A 262 29.40 -4.83 31.02
C GLY A 262 28.15 -5.75 31.18
N ALA A 263 28.23 -6.94 30.56
CA ALA A 263 27.62 -8.26 30.82
C ALA A 263 26.20 -8.45 31.43
N ASN A 264 25.33 -9.24 30.75
CA ASN A 264 25.04 -10.64 31.11
C ASN A 264 24.18 -11.38 30.06
N GLN A 265 24.39 -12.70 29.97
CA GLN A 265 23.76 -13.67 29.06
C GLN A 265 22.53 -14.36 29.69
N ASP A 266 21.71 -14.96 28.81
CA ASP A 266 20.68 -16.01 29.01
C ASP A 266 19.24 -15.60 28.67
N ALA A 267 18.83 -15.89 27.43
CA ALA A 267 17.47 -16.31 27.09
C ALA A 267 17.47 -16.96 25.69
N ALA A 268 17.25 -18.27 25.65
CA ALA A 268 16.92 -18.99 24.42
C ALA A 268 15.53 -18.53 23.96
N ALA A 269 15.46 -17.82 22.83
CA ALA A 269 14.23 -17.52 22.14
C ALA A 269 14.16 -18.44 20.92
N GLU A 270 13.34 -19.48 21.00
CA GLU A 270 12.90 -20.20 19.81
C GLU A 270 11.99 -19.26 19.01
N THR A 271 12.55 -18.65 17.98
CA THR A 271 11.78 -17.93 16.97
C THR A 271 11.13 -18.97 16.06
N LEU A 272 9.86 -19.25 16.34
CA LEU A 272 8.94 -19.78 15.34
C LEU A 272 8.84 -18.72 14.24
N VAL A 273 9.48 -18.98 13.11
CA VAL A 273 9.32 -18.18 11.90
C VAL A 273 7.97 -18.52 11.29
N ASP A 274 7.03 -17.58 11.33
CA ASP A 274 5.82 -17.60 10.51
C ASP A 274 6.23 -17.67 9.03
N GLU A 275 5.80 -18.73 8.35
CA GLU A 275 6.10 -19.03 6.93
C GLU A 275 5.27 -18.18 5.93
N ASP A 276 4.63 -17.08 6.35
CA ASP A 276 3.70 -16.30 5.51
C ASP A 276 4.18 -14.86 5.16
N MET A 277 5.49 -14.57 5.19
CA MET A 277 6.03 -13.26 4.76
C MET A 277 7.22 -13.32 3.79
N LEU A 278 7.37 -14.39 3.01
CA LEU A 278 8.26 -14.36 1.85
C LEU A 278 7.53 -13.79 0.63
N VAL A 279 7.25 -12.49 0.66
CA VAL A 279 7.22 -11.74 -0.60
C VAL A 279 8.69 -11.62 -0.96
N GLU A 280 9.16 -12.37 -1.96
CA GLU A 280 10.48 -12.09 -2.51
C GLU A 280 10.47 -10.62 -2.92
N ASP A 281 11.41 -9.84 -2.39
CA ASP A 281 11.63 -8.43 -2.69
C ASP A 281 12.17 -8.35 -4.14
N ASP A 282 11.31 -8.73 -5.10
CA ASP A 282 11.54 -8.82 -6.55
C ASP A 282 11.54 -7.42 -7.21
N ASP A 283 11.51 -6.37 -6.40
CA ASP A 283 11.56 -5.01 -6.89
C ASP A 283 12.97 -4.69 -7.41
N PRO A 284 13.08 -4.17 -8.65
CA PRO A 284 14.36 -3.80 -9.21
C PRO A 284 15.01 -2.72 -8.33
N PRO A 285 16.34 -2.78 -8.12
CA PRO A 285 17.03 -1.76 -7.36
C PRO A 285 16.87 -0.39 -8.03
N LEU A 286 17.09 0.71 -7.31
CA LEU A 286 17.08 2.04 -7.95
C LEU A 286 18.16 2.14 -9.06
N PRO A 287 17.88 2.87 -10.16
CA PRO A 287 18.81 2.97 -11.27
C PRO A 287 20.12 3.67 -10.87
N PRO A 288 21.27 3.27 -11.47
CA PRO A 288 22.55 3.90 -11.20
C PRO A 288 22.51 5.41 -11.38
N GLY A 289 22.91 6.14 -10.33
CA GLY A 289 22.90 7.61 -10.31
C GLY A 289 21.62 8.23 -9.77
N PHE A 290 20.57 7.45 -9.48
CA PHE A 290 19.46 7.91 -8.68
C PHE A 290 19.86 7.91 -7.18
N PRO A 291 19.54 8.96 -6.40
CA PRO A 291 19.81 8.98 -4.97
C PRO A 291 19.12 7.82 -4.25
N LYS A 292 19.67 7.34 -3.13
CA LYS A 292 18.97 6.34 -2.33
C LYS A 292 17.73 6.97 -1.68
N GLU A 293 16.75 6.15 -1.36
CA GLU A 293 15.48 6.60 -0.77
C GLU A 293 15.69 7.37 0.54
N GLU A 294 16.71 7.01 1.31
CA GLU A 294 17.08 7.66 2.57
C GLU A 294 17.86 8.98 2.40
N ASP A 295 18.33 9.30 1.19
CA ASP A 295 19.16 10.47 0.93
C ASP A 295 18.33 11.74 0.63
N PHE A 296 17.00 11.63 0.48
CA PHE A 296 16.13 12.77 0.19
C PHE A 296 14.73 12.62 0.78
N GLU A 297 14.11 13.75 1.14
CA GLU A 297 12.72 13.78 1.64
C GLU A 297 11.69 14.23 0.58
N HIS A 298 12.14 15.03 -0.39
CA HIS A 298 11.28 15.68 -1.37
C HIS A 298 11.85 15.51 -2.77
N PHE A 299 10.98 15.16 -3.72
CA PHE A 299 11.33 15.01 -5.13
C PHE A 299 10.68 16.13 -5.96
N ILE A 300 11.44 16.73 -6.88
CA ILE A 300 10.94 17.72 -7.85
C ILE A 300 11.40 17.27 -9.23
N CYS A 301 10.45 16.96 -10.11
CA CYS A 301 10.73 16.55 -11.49
C CYS A 301 11.10 17.76 -12.38
N TYR A 302 11.75 17.50 -13.50
CA TYR A 302 12.16 18.53 -14.47
C TYR A 302 11.03 19.34 -15.13
N LYS A 303 9.76 18.89 -15.04
CA LYS A 303 8.60 19.67 -15.51
C LYS A 303 8.24 20.81 -14.55
N CYS A 304 8.66 20.74 -13.29
CA CYS A 304 8.43 21.75 -12.26
C CYS A 304 9.69 22.61 -12.09
#